data_AF-A0A9P5NDP7-F1
#
_entry.id   AF-A0A9P5NDP7-F1
#
_cell.length_a   1.000
_cell.length_b   1.000
_cell.length_c   1.000
_cell.angle_alpha   90.00
_cell.angle_beta   90.00
_cell.angle_gamma   90.00
#
_symmetry.space_group_name_H-M   'P 1'
#
loop_
_entity.id
_entity.type
_entity.pdbx_description
1 polymer ?
#
loop_
_entity_poly.entity_id
_entity_poly.type
_entity_poly.pdbx_seq_one_letter_code
_entity_poly.pdbx_strand_id
1 'polypeptide(L)'
;MARVELSNLAVLRRDESFGYNLIISAGPAPSDSLRQTSAVPEVFAPTPFSSSNASDVSPAWDPSSRTPGPDIPLIQSVPDPSLSVPTSVVPVPLPPYHSLTGSHWLQDVAFSRLRLKARIRDRGRTGEPVDIHSIQDTRAQVLDRYTREFSWVDIDSLVPLHPVANKEAVTPLEGTLKGEQLVVKSYGENECVVRKPGVRLRKGESDPVIATGKLVRINPGLR
;
A
#
# COMPACT_ATOMS: atom_id res chain seq x y z
N MET A 1 -39.59 -42.61 23.38
CA MET A 1 -40.34 -41.33 23.46
C MET A 1 -39.53 -40.43 24.40
N ALA A 2 -39.04 -39.24 24.07
CA ALA A 2 -39.43 -38.25 23.09
C ALA A 2 -38.21 -37.54 22.46
N ARG A 3 -38.37 -37.08 21.22
CA ARG A 3 -37.51 -36.17 20.45
C ARG A 3 -37.82 -34.74 20.90
N VAL A 4 -36.81 -33.90 21.09
CA VAL A 4 -36.97 -32.45 21.12
C VAL A 4 -36.02 -31.86 20.08
N GLU A 5 -36.57 -31.53 18.92
CA GLU A 5 -35.96 -30.63 17.94
C GLU A 5 -36.24 -29.19 18.38
N LEU A 6 -35.20 -28.36 18.46
CA LEU A 6 -35.34 -26.90 18.56
C LEU A 6 -34.83 -26.29 17.27
N SER A 7 -35.78 -25.99 16.39
CA SER A 7 -35.59 -25.19 15.19
C SER A 7 -35.52 -23.72 15.57
N ASN A 8 -34.35 -23.08 15.42
CA ASN A 8 -34.23 -21.62 15.51
C ASN A 8 -34.46 -21.01 14.13
N LEU A 9 -35.72 -20.65 13.87
CA LEU A 9 -36.15 -19.81 12.74
C LEU A 9 -35.88 -18.35 13.10
N ALA A 10 -34.81 -17.76 12.54
CA ALA A 10 -34.56 -16.33 12.62
C ALA A 10 -35.42 -15.61 11.56
N VAL A 11 -36.42 -14.87 12.03
CA VAL A 11 -37.26 -13.97 11.23
C VAL A 11 -36.47 -12.68 10.96
N LEU A 12 -36.02 -12.48 9.72
CA LEU A 12 -35.48 -11.21 9.25
C LEU A 12 -36.65 -10.25 8.94
N ARG A 13 -36.92 -9.29 9.83
CA ARG A 13 -37.68 -8.09 9.48
C ARG A 13 -36.74 -7.08 8.84
N ARG A 14 -37.09 -6.62 7.64
CA ARG A 14 -36.55 -5.40 7.04
C ARG A 14 -37.29 -4.22 7.65
N ASP A 15 -36.57 -3.35 8.34
CA ASP A 15 -36.99 -1.97 8.54
C ASP A 15 -35.97 -1.07 7.87
N GLU A 16 -36.47 -0.25 6.95
CA GLU A 16 -35.75 0.81 6.28
C GLU A 16 -35.53 1.97 7.27
N SER A 17 -34.42 2.66 7.07
CA SER A 17 -34.12 4.02 7.54
C SER A 17 -33.66 4.23 9.00
N PHE A 18 -32.62 5.08 9.08
CA PHE A 18 -32.05 5.77 10.24
C PHE A 18 -30.94 5.10 11.06
N GLY A 19 -29.71 5.59 10.82
CA GLY A 19 -28.70 5.91 11.83
C GLY A 19 -28.36 4.84 12.86
N TYR A 20 -27.34 4.04 12.59
CA TYR A 20 -26.75 3.17 13.60
C TYR A 20 -25.95 4.00 14.62
N ASN A 21 -26.59 4.39 15.73
CA ASN A 21 -25.87 4.63 16.98
C ASN A 21 -25.47 3.26 17.55
N LEU A 22 -24.17 2.99 17.58
CA LEU A 22 -23.61 1.77 18.16
C LEU A 22 -23.74 1.84 19.70
N ILE A 23 -24.85 1.36 20.24
CA ILE A 23 -25.00 1.15 21.70
C ILE A 23 -24.31 -0.17 22.04
N ILE A 24 -23.08 -0.08 22.53
CA ILE A 24 -22.36 -1.21 23.12
C ILE A 24 -23.04 -1.53 24.46
N SER A 25 -23.87 -2.57 24.50
CA SER A 25 -24.33 -3.15 25.76
C SER A 25 -23.14 -3.85 26.42
N ALA A 26 -22.56 -3.20 27.42
CA ALA A 26 -21.56 -3.79 28.31
C ALA A 26 -22.22 -4.94 29.09
N GLY A 27 -21.79 -6.17 28.83
CA GLY A 27 -22.11 -7.31 29.67
C GLY A 27 -21.51 -7.14 31.07
N PRO A 28 -22.16 -7.65 32.13
CA PRO A 28 -21.64 -7.56 33.49
C PRO A 28 -20.32 -8.34 33.59
N ALA A 29 -19.27 -7.62 33.98
CA ALA A 29 -17.95 -8.17 34.22
C ALA A 29 -17.98 -9.15 35.42
N PRO A 30 -17.39 -10.35 35.30
CA PRO A 30 -17.14 -11.18 36.48
C PRO A 30 -16.12 -10.47 37.37
N SER A 31 -16.58 -10.14 38.58
CA SER A 31 -15.75 -9.66 39.67
C SER A 31 -14.95 -10.84 40.20
N ASP A 32 -13.62 -10.80 40.13
CA ASP A 32 -12.84 -11.52 41.12
C ASP A 32 -11.38 -11.06 41.27
N SER A 33 -11.08 -10.71 42.52
CA SER A 33 -9.85 -11.03 43.24
C SER A 33 -8.53 -10.32 42.90
N LEU A 34 -8.38 -9.16 43.55
CA LEU A 34 -7.21 -8.73 44.33
C LEU A 34 -5.98 -9.67 44.33
N ARG A 35 -4.89 -9.23 43.69
CA ARG A 35 -3.54 -9.33 44.28
C ARG A 35 -2.72 -8.10 43.94
N GLN A 36 -2.54 -7.29 44.97
CA GLN A 36 -1.65 -6.15 45.08
C GLN A 36 -0.26 -6.70 45.43
N THR A 37 0.72 -6.55 44.54
CA THR A 37 2.14 -6.68 44.89
C THR A 37 2.88 -5.43 44.42
N SER A 38 3.12 -4.59 45.42
CA SER A 38 4.06 -3.48 45.43
C SER A 38 5.48 -3.96 45.16
N ALA A 39 6.18 -3.33 44.22
CA ALA A 39 7.64 -3.25 44.23
C ALA A 39 8.17 -2.13 43.32
N VAL A 40 8.60 -1.04 43.97
CA VAL A 40 9.82 -0.23 43.74
C VAL A 40 10.10 0.33 42.33
N PRO A 41 10.05 1.67 42.14
CA PRO A 41 10.73 2.32 41.03
C PRO A 41 12.23 2.52 41.36
N GLU A 42 13.10 1.81 40.65
CA GLU A 42 14.54 2.04 40.68
C GLU A 42 14.88 3.22 39.77
N VAL A 43 15.30 4.31 40.41
CA VAL A 43 15.78 5.55 39.81
C VAL A 43 17.19 5.30 39.29
N PHE A 44 17.36 5.22 37.97
CA PHE A 44 18.68 5.39 37.35
C PHE A 44 18.81 6.78 36.73
N ALA A 45 19.79 7.50 37.26
CA ALA A 45 20.20 8.82 36.86
C ALA A 45 20.77 8.87 35.42
N PRO A 46 20.69 10.03 34.75
CA PRO A 46 21.30 10.25 33.45
C PRO A 46 22.82 10.40 33.55
N THR A 47 23.58 9.60 32.80
CA THR A 47 25.00 9.88 32.50
C THR A 47 25.11 10.98 31.44
N PRO A 48 25.84 12.08 31.71
CA PRO A 48 26.23 13.05 30.70
C PRO A 48 27.47 12.54 29.97
N PHE A 49 27.36 12.24 28.67
CA PHE A 49 28.55 12.16 27.82
C PHE A 49 28.79 13.48 27.13
N SER A 50 29.95 14.02 27.46
CA SER A 50 30.56 15.23 26.95
C SER A 50 30.64 15.28 25.43
N SER A 51 30.32 16.49 24.95
CA SER A 51 30.93 17.20 23.83
C SER A 51 32.27 16.65 23.34
N SER A 52 32.36 16.41 22.03
CA SER A 52 33.59 16.62 21.28
C SER A 52 33.27 17.15 19.90
N ASN A 53 33.73 18.39 19.71
CA ASN A 53 33.89 19.07 18.45
C ASN A 53 34.49 18.14 17.39
N ALA A 54 33.85 18.07 16.24
CA ALA A 54 34.51 17.68 15.01
C ALA A 54 34.08 18.69 13.94
N SER A 55 34.91 19.73 13.86
CA SER A 55 35.29 20.48 12.68
C SER A 55 34.33 20.42 11.49
N ASP A 56 33.62 21.53 11.37
CA ASP A 56 33.30 22.21 10.13
C ASP A 56 34.48 22.10 9.14
N VAL A 57 34.33 21.21 8.15
CA VAL A 57 35.18 21.19 6.95
C VAL A 57 34.24 21.18 5.76
N SER A 58 33.79 22.39 5.43
CA SER A 58 33.21 22.72 4.14
C SER A 58 34.16 22.28 3.02
N PRO A 59 33.78 21.36 2.11
CA PRO A 59 34.52 21.21 0.87
C PRO A 59 34.16 22.42 -0.01
N ALA A 60 35.09 23.36 -0.13
CA ALA A 60 35.06 24.38 -1.16
C ALA A 60 35.07 23.67 -2.53
N TRP A 61 33.92 23.68 -3.21
CA TRP A 61 33.85 23.24 -4.60
C TRP A 61 34.49 24.33 -5.46
N ASP A 62 35.64 23.99 -6.00
CA ASP A 62 36.42 24.77 -6.95
C ASP A 62 35.68 24.88 -8.30
N PRO A 63 35.29 26.08 -8.77
CA PRO A 63 34.73 26.27 -10.10
C PRO A 63 35.85 26.25 -11.13
N SER A 64 36.32 25.05 -11.48
CA SER A 64 37.27 24.87 -12.57
C SER A 64 36.64 25.33 -13.89
N SER A 65 37.11 26.49 -14.34
CA SER A 65 37.58 26.78 -15.70
C SER A 65 36.67 26.35 -16.86
N ARG A 66 35.78 27.26 -17.26
CA ARG A 66 35.24 27.34 -18.63
C ARG A 66 36.37 27.21 -19.64
N THR A 67 36.43 26.08 -20.34
CA THR A 67 37.17 25.96 -21.59
C THR A 67 36.33 26.62 -22.70
N PRO A 68 36.84 27.59 -23.47
CA PRO A 68 36.17 28.05 -24.67
C PRO A 68 36.24 26.92 -25.70
N GLY A 69 35.10 26.27 -25.95
CA GLY A 69 34.97 25.32 -27.05
C GLY A 69 35.03 26.06 -28.39
N PRO A 70 35.62 25.45 -29.44
CA PRO A 70 35.69 26.05 -30.77
C PRO A 70 34.29 26.24 -31.35
N ASP A 71 34.11 27.37 -32.03
CA ASP A 71 32.89 27.78 -32.72
C ASP A 71 32.34 26.63 -33.60
N ILE A 72 31.22 26.06 -33.15
CA ILE A 72 30.44 25.12 -33.96
C ILE A 72 29.69 25.97 -35.00
N PRO A 73 29.86 25.70 -36.31
CA PRO A 73 29.12 26.42 -37.34
C PRO A 73 27.61 26.19 -37.13
N LEU A 74 26.87 27.28 -37.20
CA LEU A 74 25.41 27.34 -37.15
C LEU A 74 24.83 26.49 -38.29
N ILE A 75 24.58 25.20 -38.05
CA ILE A 75 23.82 24.37 -38.98
C ILE A 75 22.38 24.87 -38.92
N GLN A 76 22.00 25.66 -39.92
CA GLN A 76 20.63 26.03 -40.19
C GLN A 76 19.79 24.75 -40.25
N SER A 77 18.99 24.55 -39.21
CA SER A 77 18.03 23.47 -39.13
C SER A 77 16.99 23.71 -40.23
N VAL A 78 17.09 22.95 -41.31
CA VAL A 78 16.03 22.84 -42.31
C VAL A 78 14.80 22.31 -41.57
N PRO A 79 13.65 23.01 -41.61
CA PRO A 79 12.43 22.49 -41.01
C PRO A 79 12.01 21.25 -41.81
N ASP A 80 12.19 20.07 -41.23
CA ASP A 80 11.71 18.82 -41.79
C ASP A 80 10.17 18.80 -41.73
N PRO A 81 9.46 18.84 -42.87
CA PRO A 81 8.00 18.85 -42.91
C PRO A 81 7.37 17.48 -42.59
N SER A 82 8.17 16.48 -42.20
CA SER A 82 7.71 15.14 -41.83
C SER A 82 7.41 14.98 -40.33
N LEU A 83 6.96 16.06 -39.66
CA LEU A 83 6.30 15.99 -38.36
C LEU A 83 4.95 15.27 -38.48
N SER A 84 5.06 13.96 -38.59
CA SER A 84 3.98 13.00 -38.45
C SER A 84 3.35 13.26 -37.09
N VAL A 85 2.10 13.73 -37.11
CA VAL A 85 1.26 13.91 -35.92
C VAL A 85 1.42 12.67 -35.05
N PRO A 86 1.80 12.80 -33.76
CA PRO A 86 1.88 11.65 -32.88
C PRO A 86 0.49 11.02 -32.87
N THR A 87 0.39 9.83 -33.47
CA THR A 87 -0.83 9.06 -33.52
C THR A 87 -1.28 8.92 -32.07
N SER A 88 -2.44 9.50 -31.74
CA SER A 88 -3.01 9.45 -30.40
C SER A 88 -3.11 7.98 -30.00
N VAL A 89 -2.17 7.52 -29.18
CA VAL A 89 -2.12 6.14 -28.72
C VAL A 89 -3.27 6.00 -27.73
N VAL A 90 -4.41 5.49 -28.22
CA VAL A 90 -5.57 5.21 -27.37
C VAL A 90 -5.11 4.27 -26.25
N PRO A 91 -5.27 4.66 -24.97
CA PRO A 91 -4.83 3.82 -23.86
C PRO A 91 -5.61 2.51 -23.87
N VAL A 92 -4.89 1.38 -23.94
CA VAL A 92 -5.52 0.04 -23.84
C VAL A 92 -6.04 -0.15 -22.41
N PRO A 93 -7.36 -0.39 -22.20
CA PRO A 93 -7.92 -0.61 -20.89
C PRO A 93 -7.33 -1.86 -20.21
N LEU A 94 -7.10 -1.77 -18.91
CA LEU A 94 -6.66 -2.90 -18.09
C LEU A 94 -7.86 -3.77 -17.69
N PRO A 95 -7.73 -5.12 -17.67
CA PRO A 95 -8.82 -5.98 -17.24
C PRO A 95 -9.17 -5.75 -15.76
N PRO A 96 -10.45 -5.93 -15.37
CA PRO A 96 -10.85 -5.88 -13.97
C PRO A 96 -10.22 -7.02 -13.17
N TYR A 97 -9.91 -6.74 -11.90
CA TYR A 97 -9.48 -7.77 -10.95
C TYR A 97 -10.65 -8.13 -10.04
N HIS A 98 -11.08 -9.39 -10.08
CA HIS A 98 -12.11 -9.92 -9.21
C HIS A 98 -11.49 -10.86 -8.18
N SER A 99 -11.88 -10.73 -6.91
CA SER A 99 -11.49 -11.69 -5.88
C SER A 99 -12.28 -13.00 -6.03
N LEU A 100 -11.74 -14.08 -5.47
CA LEU A 100 -12.39 -15.40 -5.48
C LEU A 100 -13.75 -15.42 -4.76
N THR A 101 -13.98 -14.50 -3.80
CA THR A 101 -15.21 -14.44 -3.01
C THR A 101 -16.32 -13.63 -3.70
N GLY A 102 -16.08 -13.10 -4.90
CA GLY A 102 -17.04 -12.27 -5.64
C GLY A 102 -17.11 -10.82 -5.15
N SER A 103 -16.53 -10.49 -3.99
CA SER A 103 -16.38 -9.12 -3.51
C SER A 103 -15.24 -8.40 -4.25
N HIS A 104 -15.33 -7.08 -4.36
CA HIS A 104 -14.24 -6.30 -4.93
C HIS A 104 -13.01 -6.39 -4.01
N TRP A 105 -11.80 -6.53 -4.57
CA TRP A 105 -10.57 -6.76 -3.80
C TRP A 105 -10.31 -5.66 -2.75
N LEU A 106 -10.73 -4.43 -3.01
CA LEU A 106 -10.61 -3.32 -2.04
C LEU A 106 -11.51 -3.46 -0.82
N GLN A 107 -12.64 -4.15 -0.93
CA GLN A 107 -13.60 -4.30 0.17
C GLN A 107 -13.18 -5.39 1.17
N ASP A 108 -12.07 -6.09 0.93
CA ASP A 108 -11.59 -7.11 1.83
C ASP A 108 -11.06 -6.49 3.14
N VAL A 109 -11.58 -6.97 4.27
CA VAL A 109 -11.21 -6.49 5.61
C VAL A 109 -9.71 -6.62 5.88
N ALA A 110 -9.02 -7.57 5.23
CA ALA A 110 -7.59 -7.77 5.36
C ALA A 110 -6.76 -6.55 4.90
N PHE A 111 -7.30 -5.72 4.01
CA PHE A 111 -6.60 -4.54 3.50
C PHE A 111 -6.99 -3.23 4.18
N SER A 112 -7.96 -3.24 5.11
CA SER A 112 -8.48 -2.05 5.79
C SER A 112 -7.42 -1.19 6.51
N ARG A 113 -6.27 -1.80 6.87
CA ARG A 113 -5.16 -1.14 7.56
C ARG A 113 -3.98 -0.77 6.65
N LEU A 114 -4.07 -1.09 5.36
CA LEU A 114 -2.99 -0.90 4.40
C LEU A 114 -3.30 0.27 3.47
N ARG A 115 -2.26 1.05 3.16
CA ARG A 115 -2.34 2.11 2.14
C ARG A 115 -1.99 1.50 0.78
N LEU A 116 -2.99 0.96 0.10
CA LEU A 116 -2.81 0.28 -1.19
C LEU A 116 -2.53 1.27 -2.31
N LYS A 117 -1.82 0.82 -3.34
CA LYS A 117 -1.62 1.56 -4.59
C LYS A 117 -2.43 0.94 -5.72
N ALA A 118 -3.04 1.79 -6.52
CA ALA A 118 -3.82 1.38 -7.67
C ALA A 118 -3.56 2.28 -8.89
N ARG A 119 -4.12 1.89 -10.03
CA ARG A 119 -4.27 2.73 -11.21
C ARG A 119 -5.74 2.88 -11.54
N ILE A 120 -6.11 4.04 -12.08
CA ILE A 120 -7.44 4.26 -12.65
C ILE A 120 -7.46 3.67 -14.06
N ARG A 121 -8.35 2.71 -14.31
CA ARG A 121 -8.45 1.92 -15.56
C ARG A 121 -8.56 2.80 -16.79
N ASP A 122 -9.36 3.86 -16.71
CA ASP A 122 -9.65 4.76 -17.83
C ASP A 122 -8.42 5.60 -18.23
N ARG A 123 -7.44 5.74 -17.34
CA ARG A 123 -6.14 6.37 -17.65
C ARG A 123 -5.16 5.42 -18.35
N GLY A 124 -5.54 4.15 -18.53
CA GLY A 124 -4.76 3.11 -19.19
C GLY A 124 -3.49 2.68 -18.44
N ARG A 125 -2.60 1.97 -19.14
CA ARG A 125 -1.34 1.44 -18.57
C ARG A 125 -0.34 2.52 -18.14
N THR A 126 -0.36 3.65 -18.82
CA THR A 126 0.43 4.85 -18.53
C THR A 126 -0.21 5.71 -17.45
N GLY A 127 -1.37 5.32 -16.93
CA GLY A 127 -2.02 5.99 -15.82
C GLY A 127 -1.11 6.04 -14.61
N GLU A 128 -0.97 7.24 -14.05
CA GLU A 128 -0.22 7.46 -12.84
C GLU A 128 -0.80 6.68 -11.66
N PRO A 129 0.06 6.15 -10.77
CA PRO A 129 -0.39 5.42 -9.62
C PRO A 129 -1.01 6.37 -8.59
N VAL A 130 -2.14 5.95 -8.03
CA VAL A 130 -2.84 6.65 -6.96
C VAL A 130 -2.73 5.86 -5.65
N ASP A 131 -2.69 6.59 -4.53
CA ASP A 131 -2.72 5.98 -3.20
C ASP A 131 -4.19 5.92 -2.73
N ILE A 132 -4.65 4.76 -2.29
CA ILE A 132 -6.00 4.59 -1.76
C ILE A 132 -6.00 5.02 -0.29
N HIS A 133 -6.88 5.95 0.06
CA HIS A 133 -6.96 6.54 1.40
C HIS A 133 -8.10 5.96 2.24
N SER A 134 -9.30 5.91 1.66
CA SER A 134 -10.50 5.37 2.32
C SER A 134 -11.43 4.74 1.29
N ILE A 135 -12.34 3.87 1.75
CA ILE A 135 -13.33 3.20 0.90
C ILE A 135 -14.69 3.39 1.57
N GLN A 136 -15.68 3.80 0.76
CA GLN A 136 -17.06 3.98 1.17
C GLN A 136 -17.96 3.32 0.12
N ASP A 137 -18.65 2.26 0.50
CA ASP A 137 -19.53 1.47 -0.37
C ASP A 137 -18.84 1.03 -1.68
N THR A 138 -19.19 1.67 -2.79
CA THR A 138 -18.69 1.40 -4.16
C THR A 138 -17.66 2.43 -4.62
N ARG A 139 -17.19 3.32 -3.74
CA ARG A 139 -16.23 4.36 -4.09
C ARG A 139 -15.00 4.30 -3.19
N ALA A 140 -13.86 4.63 -3.77
CA ALA A 140 -12.61 4.83 -3.05
C ALA A 140 -12.20 6.30 -3.14
N GLN A 141 -11.76 6.84 -2.01
CA GLN A 141 -11.06 8.11 -1.96
C GLN A 141 -9.60 7.86 -2.30
N VAL A 142 -9.15 8.43 -3.41
CA VAL A 142 -7.78 8.27 -3.90
C VAL A 142 -7.04 9.60 -3.81
N LEU A 143 -5.76 9.53 -3.44
CA LEU A 143 -4.83 10.65 -3.45
C LEU A 143 -3.99 10.59 -4.72
N ASP A 144 -4.12 11.60 -5.57
CA ASP A 144 -3.21 11.78 -6.68
C ASP A 144 -1.87 12.32 -6.15
N ARG A 145 -0.78 11.60 -6.42
CA ARG A 145 0.52 11.91 -5.82
C ARG A 145 1.13 13.20 -6.38
N TYR A 146 0.76 13.58 -7.61
CA TYR A 146 1.29 14.77 -8.27
C TYR A 146 0.54 16.02 -7.84
N THR A 147 -0.79 16.01 -7.97
CA THR A 147 -1.60 17.17 -7.60
C THR A 147 -1.77 17.31 -6.09
N ARG A 148 -1.54 16.23 -5.33
CA ARG A 148 -1.82 16.13 -3.88
C ARG A 148 -3.31 16.31 -3.55
N GLU A 149 -4.17 16.11 -4.53
CA GLU A 149 -5.61 16.24 -4.37
C GLU A 149 -6.28 14.89 -4.10
N PHE A 150 -7.33 14.94 -3.29
CA PHE A 150 -8.20 13.80 -3.06
C PHE A 150 -9.36 13.82 -4.05
N SER A 151 -9.67 12.66 -4.63
CA SER A 151 -10.84 12.49 -5.49
C SER A 151 -11.56 11.20 -5.15
N TRP A 152 -12.87 11.17 -5.42
CA TRP A 152 -13.69 9.97 -5.30
C TRP A 152 -13.79 9.27 -6.64
N VAL A 153 -13.44 7.99 -6.66
CA VAL A 153 -13.37 7.17 -7.86
C VAL A 153 -14.11 5.87 -7.60
N ASP A 154 -14.81 5.34 -8.62
CA ASP A 154 -15.50 4.06 -8.51
C ASP A 154 -14.48 2.94 -8.27
N ILE A 155 -14.75 2.04 -7.31
CA ILE A 155 -13.83 0.93 -7.01
C ILE A 155 -13.62 0.03 -8.23
N ASP A 156 -14.64 -0.14 -9.07
CA ASP A 156 -14.56 -0.97 -10.27
C ASP A 156 -13.70 -0.33 -11.35
N SER A 157 -13.36 0.95 -11.22
CA SER A 157 -12.40 1.62 -12.10
C SER A 157 -10.95 1.49 -11.61
N LEU A 158 -10.71 0.89 -10.43
CA LEU A 158 -9.37 0.74 -9.86
C LEU A 158 -8.77 -0.64 -10.17
N VAL A 159 -7.51 -0.62 -10.60
CA VAL A 159 -6.72 -1.82 -10.87
C VAL A 159 -5.54 -1.88 -9.91
N PRO A 160 -5.24 -3.04 -9.30
CA PRO A 160 -4.08 -3.20 -8.43
C PRO A 160 -2.78 -2.78 -9.13
N LEU A 161 -1.94 -2.04 -8.42
CA LEU A 161 -0.61 -1.72 -8.92
C LEU A 161 0.38 -2.83 -8.50
N HIS A 162 0.74 -3.69 -9.44
CA HIS A 162 1.69 -4.79 -9.21
C HIS A 162 3.13 -4.29 -9.00
N PRO A 163 3.98 -5.04 -8.27
CA PRO A 163 5.38 -4.69 -8.13
C PRO A 163 6.11 -4.73 -9.47
N VAL A 164 7.15 -3.91 -9.59
CA VAL A 164 8.00 -3.83 -10.79
C VAL A 164 9.50 -3.86 -10.47
N ALA A 165 9.85 -3.93 -9.19
CA ALA A 165 11.23 -3.89 -8.74
C ALA A 165 11.44 -4.58 -7.38
N ASN A 166 12.70 -4.85 -7.08
CA ASN A 166 13.13 -5.31 -5.76
C ASN A 166 12.89 -4.22 -4.70
N LYS A 167 12.79 -4.64 -3.43
CA LYS A 167 12.60 -3.79 -2.24
C LYS A 167 11.27 -3.04 -2.18
N GLU A 168 10.33 -3.30 -3.08
CA GLU A 168 8.99 -2.73 -3.00
C GLU A 168 8.17 -3.38 -1.88
N ALA A 169 7.43 -2.56 -1.14
CA ALA A 169 6.48 -3.05 -0.16
C ALA A 169 5.20 -3.52 -0.88
N VAL A 170 4.78 -4.73 -0.58
CA VAL A 170 3.63 -5.39 -1.23
C VAL A 170 2.77 -6.12 -0.21
N THR A 171 1.54 -6.43 -0.62
CA THR A 171 0.69 -7.40 0.07
C THR A 171 0.07 -8.37 -0.94
N PRO A 172 -0.08 -9.66 -0.60
CA PRO A 172 -0.81 -10.62 -1.42
C PRO A 172 -2.31 -10.30 -1.46
N LEU A 173 -2.90 -10.42 -2.65
CA LEU A 173 -4.34 -10.26 -2.88
C LEU A 173 -5.15 -11.50 -2.45
N GLU A 174 -4.50 -12.66 -2.36
CA GLU A 174 -5.11 -13.95 -2.03
C GLU A 174 -4.16 -14.85 -1.24
N GLY A 175 -4.68 -15.99 -0.77
CA GLY A 175 -3.93 -16.98 0.00
C GLY A 175 -3.81 -16.66 1.50
N THR A 176 -2.97 -17.42 2.19
CA THR A 176 -2.80 -17.36 3.66
C THR A 176 -2.08 -16.10 4.14
N LEU A 177 -1.29 -15.48 3.26
CA LEU A 177 -0.54 -14.25 3.54
C LEU A 177 -1.30 -12.98 3.14
N LYS A 178 -2.58 -13.09 2.75
CA LYS A 178 -3.42 -11.96 2.33
C LYS A 178 -3.47 -10.88 3.42
N GLY A 179 -3.20 -9.63 3.05
CA GLY A 179 -3.18 -8.50 3.97
C GLY A 179 -1.90 -8.38 4.80
N GLU A 180 -0.94 -9.29 4.66
CA GLU A 180 0.37 -9.11 5.30
C GLU A 180 1.23 -8.11 4.51
N GLN A 181 2.01 -7.30 5.25
CA GLN A 181 3.03 -6.43 4.67
C GLN A 181 4.32 -7.22 4.43
N LEU A 182 4.69 -7.35 3.16
CA LEU A 182 5.87 -8.04 2.69
C LEU A 182 6.76 -7.08 1.88
N VAL A 183 8.00 -7.50 1.63
CA VAL A 183 8.94 -6.79 0.76
C VAL A 183 9.44 -7.72 -0.33
N VAL A 184 9.45 -7.25 -1.57
CA VAL A 184 10.00 -7.99 -2.71
C VAL A 184 11.51 -8.16 -2.52
N LYS A 185 11.97 -9.40 -2.37
CA LYS A 185 13.38 -9.76 -2.30
C LYS A 185 13.97 -9.91 -3.70
N SER A 186 13.26 -10.63 -4.57
CA SER A 186 13.61 -10.83 -5.98
C SER A 186 12.36 -10.70 -6.83
N TYR A 187 12.39 -9.79 -7.79
CA TYR A 187 11.34 -9.56 -8.78
C TYR A 187 11.55 -10.47 -10.00
N GLY A 188 10.47 -11.08 -10.44
CA GLY A 188 10.33 -11.74 -11.73
C GLY A 188 9.00 -11.33 -12.37
N GLU A 189 8.93 -11.37 -13.70
CA GLU A 189 7.75 -10.95 -14.45
C GLU A 189 6.49 -11.73 -14.03
N ASN A 190 6.63 -13.05 -13.84
CA ASN A 190 5.54 -13.93 -13.48
C ASN A 190 5.42 -14.17 -11.97
N GLU A 191 6.55 -14.17 -11.26
CA GLU A 191 6.63 -14.50 -9.84
C GLU A 191 7.65 -13.66 -9.10
N CYS A 192 7.37 -13.38 -7.84
CA CYS A 192 8.25 -12.66 -6.93
C CYS A 192 8.57 -13.51 -5.72
N VAL A 193 9.82 -13.46 -5.28
CA VAL A 193 10.23 -13.94 -3.96
C VAL A 193 10.01 -12.80 -2.96
N VAL A 194 9.19 -13.02 -1.96
CA VAL A 194 8.81 -11.99 -0.97
C VAL A 194 9.21 -12.41 0.43
N ARG A 195 9.54 -11.43 1.27
CA ARG A 195 9.97 -11.66 2.67
C ARG A 195 9.19 -10.79 3.64
N LYS A 196 8.99 -11.29 4.85
CA LYS A 196 8.38 -10.52 5.96
C LYS A 196 9.44 -9.64 6.62
N PRO A 197 9.26 -8.30 6.69
CA PRO A 197 10.22 -7.41 7.33
C PRO A 197 10.48 -7.80 8.79
N GLY A 198 11.74 -7.80 9.21
CA GLY A 198 12.14 -8.09 10.59
C GLY A 198 12.12 -9.58 10.99
N VAL A 199 11.65 -10.48 10.13
CA VAL A 199 11.64 -11.92 10.40
C VAL A 199 12.92 -12.56 9.84
N ARG A 200 13.59 -13.35 10.68
CA ARG A 200 14.71 -14.20 10.27
C ARG A 200 14.18 -15.60 9.98
N LEU A 201 14.48 -16.10 8.78
CA LEU A 201 14.16 -17.48 8.39
C LEU A 201 14.94 -18.47 9.25
N ARG A 202 14.31 -19.59 9.59
CA ARG A 202 15.00 -20.71 10.23
C ARG A 202 15.81 -21.49 9.19
N LYS A 203 16.77 -22.30 9.65
CA LYS A 203 17.55 -23.17 8.76
C LYS A 203 16.60 -24.11 8.01
N GLY A 204 16.65 -24.09 6.67
CA GLY A 204 15.79 -24.90 5.80
C GLY A 204 14.47 -24.23 5.39
N GLU A 205 14.15 -23.06 5.94
CA GLU A 205 12.99 -22.28 5.52
C GLU A 205 13.35 -21.39 4.33
N SER A 206 12.43 -21.27 3.38
CA SER A 206 12.59 -20.43 2.19
C SER A 206 11.58 -19.28 2.20
N ASP A 207 11.99 -18.14 1.65
CA ASP A 207 11.07 -17.04 1.39
C ASP A 207 9.93 -17.50 0.46
N PRO A 208 8.66 -17.12 0.72
CA PRO A 208 7.54 -17.48 -0.14
C PRO A 208 7.68 -16.91 -1.55
N VAL A 209 7.23 -17.70 -2.53
CA VAL A 209 7.14 -17.32 -3.95
C VAL A 209 5.68 -17.07 -4.28
N ILE A 210 5.36 -15.88 -4.81
CA ILE A 210 3.99 -15.45 -5.11
C ILE A 210 3.95 -14.89 -6.52
N ALA A 211 2.91 -15.24 -7.28
CA ALA A 211 2.70 -14.70 -8.61
C ALA A 211 2.60 -13.16 -8.59
N THR A 212 3.28 -12.48 -9.52
CA THR A 212 3.37 -11.01 -9.56
C THR A 212 1.98 -10.37 -9.71
N GLY A 213 1.10 -10.96 -10.52
CA GLY A 213 -0.30 -10.53 -10.67
C GLY A 213 -1.19 -10.74 -9.43
N LYS A 214 -0.68 -11.43 -8.39
CA LYS A 214 -1.36 -11.64 -7.11
C LYS A 214 -0.78 -10.78 -5.99
N LEU A 215 0.14 -9.88 -6.30
CA LEU A 215 0.70 -8.91 -5.37
C LEU A 215 0.18 -7.51 -5.72
N VAL A 216 -0.10 -6.70 -4.70
CA VAL A 216 -0.37 -5.27 -4.86
C VAL A 216 0.63 -4.46 -4.05
N ARG A 217 1.15 -3.37 -4.62
CA ARG A 217 2.05 -2.44 -3.95
C ARG A 217 1.31 -1.71 -2.84
N ILE A 218 2.01 -1.49 -1.75
CA ILE A 218 1.53 -0.68 -0.64
C ILE A 218 2.48 0.48 -0.38
N ASN A 219 1.94 1.58 0.14
CA ASN A 219 2.72 2.65 0.71
C ASN A 219 2.98 2.28 2.19
N PRO A 220 4.22 1.93 2.60
CA PRO A 220 4.49 1.42 3.95
C PRO A 220 4.20 2.43 5.06
N GLY A 221 3.89 3.70 4.72
CA GLY A 221 3.77 4.78 5.69
C GLY A 221 5.12 5.11 6.32
N LEU A 222 5.30 6.35 6.74
CA LEU A 222 6.28 6.65 7.78
C LEU A 222 5.59 6.22 9.07
N ARG A 223 5.97 5.07 9.63
CA ARG A 223 5.62 4.73 11.01
C ARG A 223 6.48 5.57 11.95
#